data_AF-A0A8D9A0Q9-F1
#
_entry.id   AF-A0A8D9A0Q9-F1
#
_cell.length_a   1.000
_cell.length_b   1.000
_cell.length_c   1.000
_cell.angle_alpha   90.00
_cell.angle_beta   90.00
_cell.angle_gamma   90.00
#
_symmetry.space_group_name_H-M   'P 1'
#
loop_
_entity.id
_entity.type
_entity.pdbx_description
1 polymer ?
#
loop_
_entity_poly.entity_id
_entity_poly.type
_entity_poly.pdbx_seq_one_letter_code
_entity_poly.pdbx_strand_id
1 'polypeptide(L)'
;MSVSVMSAALSTATTVQVTQQALEEEDIGPTLIKKLEGNGITAGDIKKLEEAGYHTVESIAYTPKKNLTTIKGISEAKADKLLSEAAKLIPLGFTTATDFFQKRSEIIQLTTGSKELDRLLGGGIETGSITEIFGEFRTGKTQLCHTLAVTCQLPIDQNGAEGKCLYIDTEGTFRPERLVAIADRYKLIGTDVLDNVAYARAFNVAYARA
;
A
#
# COMPACT_ATOMS: atom_id res chain seq x y z
N MET A 1 -26.61 -65.92 -20.72
CA MET A 1 -25.60 -65.39 -21.67
C MET A 1 -25.09 -64.09 -21.07
N SER A 2 -23.82 -63.82 -20.78
CA SER A 2 -22.53 -64.47 -21.03
C SER A 2 -21.50 -63.73 -20.14
N VAL A 3 -20.76 -64.50 -19.34
CA VAL A 3 -19.32 -64.43 -19.02
C VAL A 3 -18.63 -63.05 -18.92
N SER A 4 -18.00 -62.73 -17.79
CA SER A 4 -16.53 -62.54 -17.73
C SER A 4 -15.98 -62.48 -16.31
N VAL A 5 -14.88 -63.22 -16.14
CA VAL A 5 -13.96 -63.29 -15.01
C VAL A 5 -12.89 -62.20 -15.20
N MET A 6 -12.00 -62.05 -14.21
CA MET A 6 -10.74 -61.26 -14.18
C MET A 6 -10.91 -59.81 -13.70
N SER A 7 -9.97 -59.18 -13.03
CA SER A 7 -8.69 -59.51 -12.39
C SER A 7 -8.26 -58.20 -11.72
N ALA A 8 -7.46 -58.28 -10.66
CA ALA A 8 -6.85 -57.14 -9.99
C ALA A 8 -6.20 -56.13 -10.96
N ALA A 9 -6.46 -54.85 -10.73
CA ALA A 9 -5.64 -53.75 -11.21
C ALA A 9 -5.51 -52.71 -10.10
N LEU A 10 -4.34 -52.72 -9.45
CA LEU A 10 -3.76 -51.57 -8.77
C LEU A 10 -3.79 -50.36 -9.73
N SER A 11 -4.37 -49.24 -9.33
CA SER A 11 -3.95 -47.93 -9.85
C SER A 11 -3.73 -46.96 -8.69
N THR A 12 -2.47 -46.94 -8.27
CA THR A 12 -1.70 -45.77 -7.83
C THR A 12 -2.51 -44.56 -7.35
N ALA A 13 -2.63 -44.45 -6.03
CA ALA A 13 -2.83 -43.17 -5.36
C ALA A 13 -1.60 -42.29 -5.64
N THR A 14 -1.74 -41.33 -6.56
CA THR A 14 -0.76 -40.27 -6.75
C THR A 14 -0.84 -39.33 -5.55
N THR A 15 -0.03 -39.60 -4.55
CA THR A 15 0.28 -38.70 -3.44
C THR A 15 0.90 -37.45 -4.03
N VAL A 16 0.09 -36.41 -4.26
CA VAL A 16 0.60 -35.07 -4.51
C VAL A 16 1.26 -34.62 -3.21
N GLN A 17 2.58 -34.77 -3.17
CA GLN A 17 3.43 -34.23 -2.12
C GLN A 17 3.24 -32.71 -2.13
N VAL A 18 2.46 -32.21 -1.18
CA VAL A 18 2.45 -30.80 -0.83
C VAL A 18 3.82 -30.52 -0.23
N THR A 19 4.76 -30.09 -1.07
CA THR A 19 5.97 -29.43 -0.61
C THR A 19 5.52 -28.21 0.20
N GLN A 20 5.69 -28.29 1.52
CA GLN A 20 5.83 -27.14 2.39
C GLN A 20 7.02 -26.33 1.87
N GLN A 21 6.80 -25.46 0.89
CA GLN A 21 7.60 -24.27 0.78
C GLN A 21 7.26 -23.44 2.01
N ALA A 22 8.26 -23.25 2.86
CA ALA A 22 8.22 -22.19 3.86
C ALA A 22 7.79 -20.94 3.11
N LEU A 23 6.64 -20.38 3.50
CA LEU A 23 6.29 -19.03 3.14
C LEU A 23 7.40 -18.18 3.75
N GLU A 24 8.41 -17.85 2.94
CA GLU A 24 9.24 -16.70 3.24
C GLU A 24 8.23 -15.58 3.48
N GLU A 25 8.27 -14.95 4.65
CA GLU A 25 7.61 -13.68 4.87
C GLU A 25 8.21 -12.74 3.83
N GLU A 26 7.61 -12.70 2.63
CA GLU A 26 7.89 -11.63 1.68
C GLU A 26 7.62 -10.36 2.48
N ASP A 27 8.62 -9.49 2.56
CA ASP A 27 8.54 -8.22 3.26
C ASP A 27 7.49 -7.37 2.53
N ILE A 28 6.21 -7.54 2.90
CA ILE A 28 5.04 -6.94 2.24
C ILE A 28 5.00 -5.47 2.66
N GLY A 29 5.86 -4.66 2.05
CA GLY A 29 5.99 -3.26 2.41
C GLY A 29 7.11 -2.56 1.65
N PRO A 30 7.18 -1.22 1.75
CA PRO A 30 8.27 -0.47 1.15
C PRO A 30 9.60 -0.87 1.78
N THR A 31 10.59 -1.14 0.93
CA THR A 31 11.92 -1.51 1.40
C THR A 31 12.61 -0.29 1.99
N LEU A 32 13.00 -0.33 3.27
CA LEU A 32 13.69 0.79 3.92
C LEU A 32 15.04 1.10 3.27
N ILE A 33 15.36 2.39 3.14
CA ILE A 33 16.60 2.86 2.49
C ILE A 33 17.88 2.36 3.16
N LYS A 34 17.81 1.99 4.45
CA LYS A 34 18.92 1.37 5.19
C LYS A 34 19.41 0.06 4.56
N LYS A 35 18.57 -0.66 3.80
CA LYS A 35 19.01 -1.86 3.07
C LYS A 35 20.04 -1.55 1.97
N LEU A 36 20.20 -0.29 1.56
CA LEU A 36 21.23 0.15 0.62
C LEU A 36 22.59 0.42 1.28
N GLU A 37 22.72 0.31 2.60
CA GLU A 37 24.00 0.49 3.28
C GLU A 37 24.97 -0.64 2.90
N GLY A 38 26.19 -0.27 2.52
CA GLY A 38 27.19 -1.20 1.97
C GLY A 38 27.59 -0.84 0.54
N ASN A 39 28.50 -1.61 -0.06
CA ASN A 39 28.97 -1.42 -1.46
C ASN A 39 29.45 0.02 -1.79
N GLY A 40 29.92 0.76 -0.79
CA GLY A 40 30.38 2.15 -0.93
C GLY A 40 29.33 3.22 -0.64
N ILE A 41 28.13 2.83 -0.18
CA ILE A 41 27.12 3.70 0.43
C ILE A 41 27.29 3.60 1.95
N THR A 42 27.48 4.75 2.59
CA THR A 42 27.75 4.82 4.04
C THR A 42 26.49 5.23 4.81
N ALA A 43 26.40 4.93 6.12
CA ALA A 43 25.35 5.46 7.00
C ALA A 43 25.20 6.99 6.91
N GLY A 44 26.31 7.71 6.72
CA GLY A 44 26.28 9.17 6.54
C GLY A 44 25.65 9.62 5.23
N ASP A 45 25.69 8.79 4.19
CA ASP A 45 24.98 9.04 2.94
C ASP A 45 23.49 8.71 3.09
N ILE A 46 23.15 7.62 3.77
CA ILE A 46 21.75 7.27 4.11
C ILE A 46 21.08 8.40 4.88
N LYS A 47 21.74 8.95 5.91
CA LYS A 47 21.19 10.06 6.69
C LYS A 47 20.89 11.30 5.84
N LYS A 48 21.74 11.64 4.86
CA LYS A 48 21.50 12.76 3.95
C LYS A 48 20.31 12.51 3.03
N LEU A 49 20.11 11.27 2.61
CA LEU A 49 18.97 10.86 1.79
C LEU A 49 17.68 10.97 2.63
N GLU A 50 17.70 10.51 3.88
CA GLU A 50 16.57 10.67 4.82
C GLU A 50 16.26 12.16 5.08
N GLU A 51 17.27 13.01 5.31
CA GLU A 51 17.12 14.47 5.46
C GLU A 51 16.59 15.16 4.19
N ALA A 52 16.81 14.55 3.02
CA ALA A 52 16.27 15.01 1.74
C ALA A 52 14.87 14.44 1.42
N GLY A 53 14.29 13.63 2.31
CA GLY A 53 12.94 13.05 2.17
C GLY A 53 12.89 11.67 1.51
N TYR A 54 14.03 11.01 1.31
CA TYR A 54 14.10 9.65 0.76
C TYR A 54 14.20 8.63 1.88
N HIS A 55 13.12 7.89 2.12
CA HIS A 55 13.03 6.91 3.21
C HIS A 55 13.00 5.46 2.74
N THR A 56 12.78 5.23 1.44
CA THR A 56 12.62 3.88 0.88
C THR A 56 13.49 3.66 -0.36
N VAL A 57 13.80 2.41 -0.68
CA VAL A 57 14.60 2.03 -1.85
C VAL A 57 13.86 2.38 -3.14
N GLU A 58 12.54 2.21 -3.17
CA GLU A 58 11.68 2.59 -4.29
C GLU A 58 11.79 4.08 -4.59
N SER A 59 11.84 4.93 -3.55
CA SER A 59 12.00 6.38 -3.72
C SER A 59 13.32 6.74 -4.43
N ILE A 60 14.39 5.97 -4.19
CA ILE A 60 15.66 6.13 -4.89
C ILE A 60 15.56 5.59 -6.32
N ALA A 61 15.02 4.39 -6.50
CA ALA A 61 14.89 3.72 -7.80
C ALA A 61 14.06 4.55 -8.82
N TYR A 62 13.01 5.22 -8.35
CA TYR A 62 12.14 6.04 -9.21
C TYR A 62 12.64 7.48 -9.42
N THR A 63 13.64 7.91 -8.65
CA THR A 63 14.14 9.29 -8.73
C THR A 63 15.20 9.43 -9.82
N PRO A 64 15.07 10.43 -10.72
CA PRO A 64 16.11 10.71 -11.71
C PRO A 64 17.45 11.06 -11.06
N LYS A 65 18.55 10.54 -11.62
CA LYS A 65 19.93 10.81 -11.15
C LYS A 65 20.19 12.29 -10.85
N LYS A 66 19.69 13.19 -11.70
CA LYS A 66 19.85 14.65 -11.55
C LYS A 66 19.34 15.17 -10.21
N ASN A 67 18.26 14.60 -9.67
CA ASN A 67 17.70 15.01 -8.39
C ASN A 67 18.53 14.47 -7.22
N LEU A 68 19.12 13.28 -7.36
CA LEU A 68 19.99 12.73 -6.32
C LEU A 68 21.29 13.53 -6.17
N THR A 69 21.80 14.11 -7.26
CA THR A 69 23.04 14.90 -7.24
C THR A 69 22.86 16.33 -6.72
N THR A 70 21.63 16.82 -6.60
CA THR A 70 21.38 18.12 -5.92
C THR A 70 21.50 18.00 -4.39
N ILE A 71 21.45 16.78 -3.86
CA ILE A 71 21.59 16.52 -2.43
C ILE A 71 23.04 16.80 -2.02
N LYS A 72 23.20 17.71 -1.05
CA LYS A 72 24.51 18.14 -0.59
C LYS A 72 25.34 16.96 -0.10
N GLY A 73 26.46 16.71 -0.76
CA GLY A 73 27.40 15.66 -0.39
C GLY A 73 27.13 14.29 -1.02
N ILE A 74 26.22 14.22 -2.00
CA ILE A 74 26.05 13.09 -2.93
C ILE A 74 26.71 13.46 -4.26
N SER A 75 27.80 12.77 -4.62
CA SER A 75 28.47 12.94 -5.92
C SER A 75 27.78 12.12 -7.02
N GLU A 76 28.08 12.41 -8.29
CA GLU A 76 27.55 11.62 -9.41
C GLU A 76 27.89 10.14 -9.30
N ALA A 77 29.13 9.81 -8.92
CA ALA A 77 29.57 8.43 -8.72
C ALA A 77 28.80 7.73 -7.59
N LYS A 78 28.40 8.47 -6.54
CA LYS A 78 27.55 7.91 -5.47
C LYS A 78 26.11 7.72 -5.94
N ALA A 79 25.58 8.66 -6.71
CA ALA A 79 24.24 8.55 -7.29
C ALA A 79 24.12 7.33 -8.23
N ASP A 80 25.14 7.08 -9.06
CA ASP A 80 25.18 5.89 -9.92
C ASP A 80 25.18 4.59 -9.11
N LYS A 81 25.96 4.53 -8.03
CA LYS A 81 25.97 3.37 -7.13
C LYS A 81 24.62 3.17 -6.45
N LEU A 82 24.01 4.24 -5.93
CA LEU A 82 22.69 4.19 -5.30
C LEU A 82 21.64 3.61 -6.25
N LEU A 83 21.59 4.11 -7.49
CA LEU A 83 20.66 3.61 -8.50
C LEU A 83 20.96 2.15 -8.89
N SER A 84 22.23 1.80 -9.02
CA SER A 84 22.63 0.42 -9.36
C SER A 84 22.30 -0.59 -8.26
N GLU A 85 22.45 -0.22 -6.98
CA GLU A 85 22.08 -1.12 -5.88
C GLU A 85 20.56 -1.19 -5.71
N ALA A 86 19.85 -0.06 -5.86
CA ALA A 86 18.38 -0.03 -5.80
C ALA A 86 17.74 -0.89 -6.91
N ALA A 87 18.29 -0.86 -8.14
CA ALA A 87 17.80 -1.65 -9.26
C ALA A 87 17.97 -3.18 -9.09
N LYS A 88 18.81 -3.64 -8.15
CA LYS A 88 18.91 -5.07 -7.82
C LYS A 88 17.77 -5.53 -6.92
N LEU A 89 17.23 -4.62 -6.11
CA LEU A 89 16.17 -4.89 -5.15
C LEU A 89 14.79 -4.65 -5.76
N ILE A 90 14.67 -3.67 -6.67
CA ILE A 90 13.40 -3.27 -7.28
C ILE A 90 13.34 -3.76 -8.74
N PRO A 91 12.36 -4.60 -9.12
CA PRO A 91 12.23 -5.09 -10.49
C PRO A 91 11.68 -4.00 -11.41
N LEU A 92 12.57 -3.22 -12.03
CA LEU A 92 12.24 -2.12 -12.97
C LEU A 92 12.08 -2.57 -14.44
N GLY A 93 12.20 -3.87 -14.71
CA GLY A 93 12.19 -4.43 -16.07
C GLY A 93 10.78 -4.67 -16.64
N PHE A 94 10.75 -5.14 -17.89
CA PHE A 94 9.50 -5.60 -18.51
C PHE A 94 8.98 -6.86 -17.80
N THR A 95 7.65 -6.93 -17.65
CA THR A 95 6.95 -8.09 -17.09
C THR A 95 5.81 -8.50 -18.02
N THR A 96 5.31 -9.73 -17.91
CA THR A 96 4.21 -10.18 -18.76
C THR A 96 2.88 -9.59 -18.28
N ALA A 97 1.91 -9.48 -19.20
CA ALA A 97 0.56 -9.02 -18.83
C ALA A 97 -0.11 -9.96 -17.81
N THR A 98 0.21 -11.25 -17.83
CA THR A 98 -0.29 -12.25 -16.88
C THR A 98 0.22 -11.97 -15.47
N ASP A 99 1.52 -11.73 -15.31
CA ASP A 99 2.12 -11.43 -14.00
C ASP A 99 1.55 -10.12 -13.45
N PHE A 100 1.38 -9.11 -14.32
CA PHE A 100 0.79 -7.83 -13.92
C PHE A 100 -0.69 -7.98 -13.52
N PHE A 101 -1.45 -8.84 -14.19
CA PHE A 101 -2.84 -9.12 -13.82
C PHE A 101 -2.95 -9.78 -12.44
N GLN A 102 -2.07 -10.75 -12.12
CA GLN A 102 -2.00 -11.37 -10.80
C GLN A 102 -1.69 -10.34 -9.72
N LYS A 103 -0.68 -9.48 -9.93
CA LYS A 103 -0.37 -8.37 -8.99
C LYS A 103 -1.55 -7.43 -8.77
N ARG A 104 -2.35 -7.15 -9.80
CA ARG A 104 -3.57 -6.34 -9.65
C ARG A 104 -4.65 -7.01 -8.82
N SER A 105 -4.68 -8.35 -8.76
CA SER A 105 -5.65 -9.08 -7.93
C SER A 105 -5.35 -8.99 -6.43
N GLU A 106 -4.13 -8.57 -6.06
CA GLU A 106 -3.70 -8.35 -4.68
C GLU A 106 -4.01 -6.92 -4.18
N ILE A 107 -4.51 -6.04 -5.05
CA ILE A 107 -4.85 -4.65 -4.68
C ILE A 107 -6.01 -4.65 -3.68
N ILE A 108 -5.79 -4.05 -2.52
CA ILE A 108 -6.82 -3.86 -1.52
C ILE A 108 -7.80 -2.79 -2.01
N GLN A 109 -9.09 -3.07 -1.90
CA GLN A 109 -10.20 -2.17 -2.22
C GLN A 109 -10.95 -1.81 -0.94
N LEU A 110 -10.95 -0.54 -0.58
CA LEU A 110 -11.57 -0.04 0.65
C LEU A 110 -13.07 0.16 0.46
N THR A 111 -13.89 -0.42 1.35
CA THR A 111 -15.33 -0.16 1.35
C THR A 111 -15.63 1.31 1.64
N THR A 112 -16.60 1.85 0.89
CA THR A 112 -17.19 3.17 1.11
C THR A 112 -18.26 3.15 2.21
N GLY A 113 -18.56 1.97 2.77
CA GLY A 113 -19.67 1.75 3.70
C GLY A 113 -21.05 1.70 3.04
N SER A 114 -21.13 1.77 1.71
CA SER A 114 -22.37 1.58 0.94
C SER A 114 -22.18 0.49 -0.10
N LYS A 115 -22.97 -0.58 -0.02
CA LYS A 115 -22.90 -1.71 -0.95
C LYS A 115 -23.13 -1.31 -2.41
N GLU A 116 -24.01 -0.35 -2.65
CA GLU A 116 -24.29 0.12 -4.02
C GLU A 116 -23.15 0.96 -4.59
N LEU A 117 -22.50 1.77 -3.75
CA LEU A 117 -21.35 2.55 -4.19
C LEU A 117 -20.14 1.65 -4.41
N ASP A 118 -19.90 0.68 -3.53
CA ASP A 118 -18.85 -0.33 -3.71
C ASP A 118 -19.08 -1.13 -5.00
N ARG A 119 -20.32 -1.54 -5.28
CA ARG A 119 -20.67 -2.21 -6.55
C ARG A 119 -20.41 -1.33 -7.77
N LEU A 120 -20.76 -0.05 -7.70
CA LEU A 120 -20.51 0.91 -8.78
C LEU A 120 -19.01 1.09 -9.05
N LEU A 121 -18.20 1.07 -7.99
CA LEU A 121 -16.74 1.21 -8.05
C LEU A 121 -16.00 -0.10 -8.34
N GLY A 122 -16.71 -1.23 -8.47
CA GLY A 122 -16.07 -2.53 -8.71
C GLY A 122 -15.39 -3.15 -7.48
N GLY A 123 -15.83 -2.77 -6.27
CA GLY A 123 -15.43 -3.34 -4.98
C GLY A 123 -15.12 -2.30 -3.90
N GLY A 124 -14.77 -1.07 -4.29
CA GLY A 124 -14.46 0.00 -3.35
C GLY A 124 -13.44 0.99 -3.92
N ILE A 125 -12.76 1.73 -3.04
CA ILE A 125 -11.68 2.64 -3.41
C ILE A 125 -10.36 1.84 -3.51
N GLU A 126 -9.74 1.81 -4.70
CA GLU A 126 -8.48 1.07 -4.94
C GLU A 126 -7.28 1.73 -4.24
N THR A 127 -6.52 0.95 -3.47
CA THR A 127 -5.21 1.36 -2.96
C THR A 127 -4.16 1.46 -4.09
N GLY A 128 -3.06 2.18 -3.84
CA GLY A 128 -2.02 2.40 -4.86
C GLY A 128 -2.44 3.31 -6.03
N SER A 129 -3.59 3.97 -5.91
CA SER A 129 -4.14 4.89 -6.92
C SER A 129 -4.55 6.23 -6.30
N ILE A 130 -4.76 7.25 -7.15
CA ILE A 130 -5.36 8.52 -6.75
C ILE A 130 -6.81 8.53 -7.22
N THR A 131 -7.74 8.70 -6.29
CA THR A 131 -9.18 8.84 -6.57
C THR A 131 -9.64 10.27 -6.27
N GLU A 132 -10.22 10.95 -7.26
CA GLU A 132 -10.76 12.30 -7.11
C GLU A 132 -12.29 12.27 -6.91
N ILE A 133 -12.77 12.99 -5.89
CA ILE A 133 -14.21 13.16 -5.63
C ILE A 133 -14.56 14.64 -5.77
N PHE A 134 -15.34 14.98 -6.80
CA PHE A 134 -15.80 16.34 -7.06
C PHE A 134 -17.33 16.43 -7.06
N GLY A 135 -17.85 17.64 -6.87
CA GLY A 135 -19.28 17.92 -6.84
C GLY A 135 -19.59 19.20 -6.08
N GLU A 136 -20.84 19.65 -6.14
CA GLU A 136 -21.28 20.91 -5.52
C GLU A 136 -21.07 20.96 -3.99
N PHE A 137 -21.19 22.16 -3.41
CA PHE A 137 -21.20 22.29 -1.96
C PHE A 137 -22.34 21.43 -1.36
N ARG A 138 -22.11 20.86 -0.17
CA ARG A 138 -23.09 20.05 0.57
C ARG A 138 -23.48 18.70 -0.07
N THR A 139 -22.79 18.24 -1.10
CA THR A 139 -23.02 16.90 -1.70
C THR A 139 -22.46 15.73 -0.88
N GLY A 140 -21.75 15.98 0.22
CA GLY A 140 -21.28 14.94 1.13
C GLY A 140 -19.82 14.49 0.95
N LYS A 141 -19.01 15.18 0.15
CA LYS A 141 -17.58 14.87 -0.05
C LYS A 141 -16.83 14.62 1.27
N THR A 142 -16.88 15.57 2.20
CA THR A 142 -16.25 15.44 3.53
C THR A 142 -16.83 14.27 4.34
N GLN A 143 -18.10 13.93 4.17
CA GLN A 143 -18.71 12.79 4.88
C GLN A 143 -18.17 11.44 4.36
N LEU A 144 -17.93 11.34 3.05
CA LEU A 144 -17.28 10.16 2.47
C LEU A 144 -15.83 10.06 2.99
N CYS A 145 -15.07 11.15 3.03
CA CYS A 145 -13.72 11.15 3.59
C CYS A 145 -13.67 10.72 5.07
N HIS A 146 -14.60 11.21 5.91
CA HIS A 146 -14.71 10.74 7.29
C HIS A 146 -15.02 9.24 7.39
N THR A 147 -15.82 8.70 6.45
CA THR A 147 -16.14 7.27 6.42
C THR A 147 -14.90 6.46 6.05
N LEU A 148 -14.17 6.87 5.02
CA LEU A 148 -12.94 6.22 4.58
C LEU A 148 -11.84 6.24 5.65
N ALA A 149 -11.76 7.32 6.45
CA ALA A 149 -10.82 7.41 7.57
C ALA A 149 -11.05 6.36 8.68
N VAL A 150 -12.27 5.80 8.76
CA VAL A 150 -12.61 4.71 9.68
C VAL A 150 -12.54 3.36 8.97
N THR A 151 -13.10 3.24 7.76
CA THR A 151 -13.16 1.95 7.06
C THR A 151 -11.79 1.42 6.64
N CYS A 152 -10.78 2.29 6.44
CA CYS A 152 -9.42 1.84 6.18
C CYS A 152 -8.81 1.04 7.35
N GLN A 153 -9.31 1.24 8.57
CA GLN A 153 -8.83 0.58 9.78
C GLN A 153 -9.47 -0.80 10.00
N LEU A 154 -10.49 -1.15 9.20
CA LEU A 154 -11.15 -2.46 9.31
C LEU A 154 -10.20 -3.58 8.86
N PRO A 155 -10.44 -4.81 9.34
CA PRO A 155 -9.81 -6.01 8.81
C PRO A 155 -9.96 -6.15 7.29
N ILE A 156 -8.99 -6.79 6.63
CA ILE A 156 -9.01 -7.00 5.17
C ILE A 156 -10.24 -7.84 4.75
N ASP A 157 -10.64 -8.81 5.57
CA ASP A 157 -11.84 -9.65 5.33
C ASP A 157 -13.18 -8.88 5.39
N GLN A 158 -13.14 -7.63 5.86
CA GLN A 158 -14.27 -6.69 5.89
C GLN A 158 -14.10 -5.53 4.89
N ASN A 159 -13.27 -5.72 3.87
CA ASN A 159 -12.92 -4.70 2.86
C ASN A 159 -12.29 -3.44 3.51
N GLY A 160 -11.53 -3.61 4.58
CA GLY A 160 -10.60 -2.61 5.10
C GLY A 160 -9.18 -2.83 4.63
N ALA A 161 -8.22 -2.15 5.26
CA ALA A 161 -6.79 -2.29 4.95
C ALA A 161 -5.91 -2.47 6.20
N GLU A 162 -6.53 -2.64 7.38
CA GLU A 162 -5.81 -2.74 8.68
C GLU A 162 -4.82 -1.58 8.90
N GLY A 163 -5.11 -0.41 8.30
CA GLY A 163 -4.18 0.70 8.18
C GLY A 163 -4.63 1.94 8.95
N LYS A 164 -3.67 2.78 9.31
CA LYS A 164 -3.91 4.13 9.87
C LYS A 164 -4.33 5.11 8.77
N CYS A 165 -4.92 6.23 9.18
CA CYS A 165 -5.35 7.30 8.26
C CYS A 165 -4.53 8.58 8.47
N LEU A 166 -4.12 9.23 7.38
CA LEU A 166 -3.64 10.61 7.38
C LEU A 166 -4.71 11.50 6.74
N TYR A 167 -5.23 12.46 7.50
CA TYR A 167 -6.26 13.39 7.06
C TYR A 167 -5.71 14.82 7.01
N ILE A 168 -5.61 15.38 5.80
CA ILE A 168 -5.17 16.76 5.57
C ILE A 168 -6.38 17.61 5.20
N ASP A 169 -6.70 18.61 6.02
CA ASP A 169 -7.86 19.49 5.87
C ASP A 169 -7.43 20.91 5.54
N THR A 170 -8.12 21.53 4.58
CA THR A 170 -7.91 22.93 4.18
C THR A 170 -9.06 23.84 4.60
N GLU A 171 -10.25 23.28 4.86
CA GLU A 171 -11.47 24.05 5.17
C GLU A 171 -11.77 24.11 6.68
N GLY A 172 -11.18 23.21 7.48
CA GLY A 172 -11.50 23.11 8.92
C GLY A 172 -12.83 22.42 9.16
N THR A 173 -13.19 21.47 8.30
CA THR A 173 -14.44 20.70 8.33
C THR A 173 -14.27 19.31 8.97
N PHE A 174 -13.05 18.94 9.38
CA PHE A 174 -12.81 17.72 10.13
C PHE A 174 -13.54 17.73 11.48
N ARG A 175 -14.29 16.66 11.79
CA ARG A 175 -15.08 16.52 13.02
C ARG A 175 -14.87 15.12 13.63
N PRO A 176 -14.02 14.98 14.66
CA PRO A 176 -13.72 13.68 15.30
C PRO A 176 -14.96 12.92 15.79
N GLU A 177 -16.01 13.63 16.22
CA GLU A 177 -17.27 13.04 16.68
C GLU A 177 -17.97 12.26 15.56
N ARG A 178 -17.74 12.64 14.29
CA ARG A 178 -18.23 11.88 13.14
C ARG A 178 -17.51 10.55 12.98
N LEU A 179 -16.21 10.48 13.25
CA LEU A 179 -15.44 9.23 13.22
C LEU A 179 -15.96 8.28 14.29
N VAL A 180 -16.21 8.76 15.51
CA VAL A 180 -16.77 7.93 16.61
C VAL A 180 -18.13 7.34 16.20
N ALA A 181 -19.03 8.16 15.65
CA ALA A 181 -20.34 7.68 15.20
C ALA A 181 -20.25 6.63 14.07
N ILE A 182 -19.22 6.71 13.22
CA ILE A 182 -18.97 5.72 12.17
C ILE A 182 -18.32 4.47 12.75
N ALA A 183 -17.41 4.60 13.72
CA ALA A 183 -16.80 3.49 14.44
C ALA A 183 -17.86 2.63 15.15
N ASP A 184 -18.86 3.26 15.78
CA ASP A 184 -19.98 2.57 16.44
C ASP A 184 -20.74 1.65 15.47
N ARG A 185 -20.95 2.08 14.23
CA ARG A 185 -21.59 1.26 13.19
C ARG A 185 -20.81 -0.03 12.92
N TYR A 186 -19.48 0.04 12.93
CA TYR A 186 -18.60 -1.10 12.71
C TYR A 186 -18.17 -1.80 13.99
N LYS A 187 -18.71 -1.40 15.15
CA LYS A 187 -18.38 -1.94 16.48
C LYS A 187 -16.88 -1.82 16.81
N LEU A 188 -16.24 -0.77 16.32
CA LEU A 188 -14.85 -0.43 16.67
C LEU A 188 -14.83 0.43 17.93
N ILE A 189 -13.72 0.38 18.68
CA ILE A 189 -13.52 1.23 19.85
C ILE A 189 -13.17 2.63 19.36
N GLY A 190 -14.02 3.62 19.67
CA GLY A 190 -13.86 4.99 19.16
C GLY A 190 -12.54 5.64 19.52
N THR A 191 -11.97 5.39 20.70
CA THR A 191 -10.66 5.92 21.11
C THR A 191 -9.54 5.40 20.21
N ASP A 192 -9.54 4.08 19.94
CA ASP A 192 -8.52 3.44 19.12
C ASP A 192 -8.62 3.92 17.68
N VAL A 193 -9.84 4.12 17.17
CA VAL A 193 -10.07 4.72 15.86
C VAL A 193 -9.46 6.12 15.77
N LEU A 194 -9.66 6.96 16.79
CA LEU A 194 -9.13 8.32 16.82
C LEU A 194 -7.59 8.34 16.91
N ASP A 195 -6.99 7.47 17.72
CA ASP A 195 -5.53 7.37 17.86
C ASP A 195 -4.83 6.92 16.57
N ASN A 196 -5.57 6.24 15.68
CA ASN A 196 -5.10 5.80 14.37
C ASN A 196 -5.35 6.82 13.23
N VAL A 197 -5.91 8.01 13.52
CA VAL A 197 -6.05 9.09 12.54
C VAL A 197 -5.12 10.26 12.87
N ALA A 198 -4.09 10.44 12.05
CA ALA A 198 -3.28 11.64 12.07
C ALA A 198 -3.99 12.78 11.33
N TYR A 199 -4.15 13.93 11.97
CA TYR A 199 -4.81 15.10 11.38
C TYR A 199 -3.86 16.30 11.29
N ALA A 200 -3.85 16.95 10.13
CA ALA A 200 -3.15 18.22 9.91
C ALA A 200 -4.03 19.22 9.16
N ARG A 201 -4.02 20.48 9.59
CA ARG A 201 -4.70 21.57 8.89
C ARG A 201 -3.70 22.39 8.08
N ALA A 202 -3.89 22.43 6.77
CA ALA A 202 -3.07 23.25 5.86
C ALA A 202 -3.74 24.61 5.64
N PHE A 203 -3.05 25.70 6.02
CA PHE A 203 -3.54 27.07 5.86
C PHE A 203 -3.09 27.74 4.56
N ASN A 204 -2.05 27.20 3.93
CA ASN A 204 -1.47 27.73 2.71
C ASN A 204 -0.79 26.60 1.92
N VAL A 205 -0.45 26.89 0.68
CA VAL A 205 0.21 25.96 -0.24
C VAL A 205 1.65 25.63 0.15
N ALA A 206 2.32 26.48 0.94
CA ALA A 206 3.73 26.30 1.31
C ALA A 206 3.94 25.29 2.46
N TYR A 207 2.88 24.95 3.21
CA TYR A 207 2.92 23.99 4.33
C TYR A 207 2.81 22.51 3.91
N ALA A 208 2.64 22.20 2.62
CA ALA A 208 2.52 20.83 2.11
C ALA A 208 3.88 20.13 1.88
N ARG A 209 4.84 20.33 2.78
CA ARG A 209 6.01 19.46 2.92
C ARG A 209 5.90 18.78 4.27
N ALA A 210 5.07 17.74 4.33
CA ALA A 210 5.09 16.74 5.38
C ALA A 210 6.10 15.65 5.01
#